data_AF-A0A926M9K2-F1
#
_entry.id   AF-A0A926M9K2-F1
#
_cell.length_a   1.000
_cell.length_b   1.000
_cell.length_c   1.000
_cell.angle_alpha   90.00
_cell.angle_beta   90.00
_cell.angle_gamma   90.00
#
_symmetry.space_group_name_H-M   'P 1'
#
loop_
_entity.id
_entity.type
_entity.pdbx_description
1 polymer ?
#
loop_
_entity_poly.entity_id
_entity_poly.type
_entity_poly.pdbx_seq_one_letter_code
_entity_poly.pdbx_strand_id
1 'polypeptide(L)'
;MFSIFKKKKIVPHVRLTGVIGSAGRFNKGIDLAGQREILKKAFSLKKITHVAVSINSPGGSPVQSHLIYSYIRQLAEKSKVKVMIFAEDVAASGGYLISCAGDEIYANSSSIIGSIGVISA
;
A
#
# COMPACT_ATOMS: atom_id res chain seq x y z
N MET A 1 -36.47 -12.43 19.16
CA MET A 1 -36.48 -11.55 17.97
C MET A 1 -35.13 -11.71 17.27
N PHE A 2 -35.09 -12.53 16.21
CA PHE A 2 -33.86 -13.05 15.61
C PHE A 2 -33.10 -11.98 14.81
N SER A 3 -31.86 -11.67 15.21
CA SER A 3 -30.94 -10.79 14.47
C SER A 3 -30.28 -11.56 13.33
N ILE A 4 -31.00 -11.72 12.21
CA ILE A 4 -30.56 -12.54 11.05
C ILE A 4 -29.67 -11.76 10.05
N PHE A 5 -29.42 -10.46 10.26
CA PHE A 5 -28.69 -9.62 9.29
C PHE A 5 -27.54 -8.83 9.91
N LYS A 6 -26.57 -9.52 10.54
CA LYS A 6 -25.31 -8.87 10.90
C LYS A 6 -24.53 -8.57 9.60
N LYS A 7 -24.57 -7.31 9.14
CA LYS A 7 -23.84 -6.86 7.93
C LYS A 7 -22.37 -7.25 8.04
N LYS A 8 -21.88 -8.03 7.07
CA LYS A 8 -20.47 -8.39 6.98
C LYS A 8 -19.64 -7.11 6.82
N LYS A 9 -18.64 -6.93 7.70
CA LYS A 9 -17.64 -5.87 7.54
C LYS A 9 -16.74 -6.25 6.37
N ILE A 10 -16.52 -5.32 5.45
CA ILE A 10 -15.66 -5.51 4.29
C ILE A 10 -14.45 -4.61 4.47
N VAL A 11 -13.26 -5.18 4.30
CA VAL A 11 -11.99 -4.44 4.24
C VAL A 11 -11.39 -4.73 2.86
N PRO A 12 -11.37 -3.75 1.94
CA PRO A 12 -10.70 -3.89 0.67
C PRO A 12 -9.20 -4.12 0.89
N HIS A 13 -8.59 -4.99 0.08
CA HIS A 13 -7.18 -5.32 0.16
C HIS A 13 -6.48 -5.07 -1.18
N VAL A 14 -5.35 -4.37 -1.14
CA VAL A 14 -4.50 -4.11 -2.31
C VAL A 14 -3.11 -4.68 -2.02
N ARG A 15 -2.49 -5.37 -2.99
CA ARG A 15 -1.14 -5.90 -2.86
C ARG A 15 -0.18 -5.15 -3.80
N LEU A 16 0.92 -4.66 -3.24
CA LEU A 16 1.99 -3.97 -3.95
C LEU A 16 3.25 -4.84 -3.88
N THR A 17 3.51 -5.61 -4.93
CA THR A 17 4.62 -6.58 -4.97
C THR A 17 5.58 -6.26 -6.10
N GLY A 18 6.89 -6.25 -5.80
CA GLY A 18 7.97 -6.05 -6.75
C GLY A 18 8.74 -4.75 -6.58
N VAL A 19 9.64 -4.47 -7.53
CA VAL A 19 10.47 -3.25 -7.56
C VAL A 19 9.60 -2.04 -7.91
N ILE A 20 9.79 -0.92 -7.23
CA ILE A 20 9.05 0.32 -7.49
C ILE A 20 9.69 1.07 -8.67
N GLY A 21 8.91 1.38 -9.70
CA GLY A 21 9.36 1.98 -10.94
C GLY A 21 9.74 0.94 -12.01
N SER A 22 10.76 1.25 -12.81
CA SER A 22 11.15 0.42 -13.95
C SER A 22 11.91 -0.83 -13.49
N ALA A 23 11.27 -2.00 -13.56
CA ALA A 23 11.87 -3.29 -13.22
C ALA A 23 12.59 -3.96 -14.41
N GLY A 24 12.92 -3.20 -15.46
CA GLY A 24 13.55 -3.67 -16.69
C GLY A 24 12.55 -3.91 -17.84
N ARG A 25 13.06 -4.25 -19.03
CA ARG A 25 12.26 -4.37 -20.28
C ARG A 25 11.12 -5.41 -20.21
N PHE A 26 11.22 -6.40 -19.33
CA PHE A 26 10.30 -7.54 -19.28
C PHE A 26 9.50 -7.66 -17.98
N ASN A 27 9.86 -6.92 -16.93
CA ASN A 27 9.13 -6.95 -15.65
C ASN A 27 8.36 -5.65 -15.45
N LYS A 28 7.06 -5.78 -15.19
CA LYS A 28 6.24 -4.66 -14.71
C LYS A 28 6.51 -4.48 -13.22
N GLY A 29 7.17 -3.40 -12.87
CA GLY A 29 7.32 -2.97 -11.48
C GLY A 29 6.04 -2.30 -10.96
N ILE A 30 6.14 -1.72 -9.77
CA ILE A 30 5.07 -0.96 -9.13
C ILE A 30 5.24 0.52 -9.51
N ASP A 31 4.25 1.11 -10.18
CA ASP A 31 4.19 2.55 -10.42
C ASP A 31 2.78 3.09 -10.14
N LEU A 32 2.65 4.41 -9.97
CA LEU A 32 1.34 5.00 -9.67
C LEU A 32 0.32 4.74 -10.80
N ALA A 33 0.75 4.76 -12.07
CA ALA A 33 -0.15 4.60 -13.20
C ALA A 33 -0.86 3.23 -13.18
N GLY A 34 -0.11 2.16 -12.91
CA GLY A 34 -0.62 0.80 -12.78
C GLY A 34 -1.45 0.57 -11.52
N GLN A 35 -1.16 1.28 -10.43
CA GLN A 35 -1.86 1.08 -9.15
C GLN A 35 -3.05 2.03 -8.93
N ARG A 36 -3.20 3.08 -9.75
CA ARG A 36 -4.20 4.13 -9.55
C ARG A 36 -5.62 3.60 -9.45
N GLU A 37 -6.05 2.79 -10.42
CA GLU A 37 -7.45 2.34 -10.49
C GLU A 37 -7.79 1.33 -9.39
N ILE A 38 -6.85 0.43 -9.03
CA ILE A 38 -7.09 -0.53 -7.94
C ILE A 38 -7.16 0.16 -6.58
N LEU A 39 -6.27 1.14 -6.33
CA LEU A 39 -6.33 1.96 -5.12
C LEU A 39 -7.62 2.75 -5.07
N LYS A 40 -7.98 3.47 -6.14
CA LYS A 40 -9.23 4.23 -6.21
C LYS A 40 -10.47 3.35 -5.96
N LYS A 41 -10.49 2.13 -6.51
CA LYS A 41 -11.56 1.15 -6.29
C LYS A 41 -11.62 0.67 -4.85
N ALA A 42 -10.47 0.45 -4.20
CA ALA A 42 -10.43 0.07 -2.80
C ALA A 42 -11.12 1.12 -1.91
N PHE A 43 -10.81 2.40 -2.11
CA PHE A 43 -11.38 3.50 -1.31
C PHE A 43 -12.81 3.91 -1.72
N SER A 44 -13.35 3.43 -2.85
CA SER A 44 -14.70 3.79 -3.31
C SER A 44 -15.80 2.88 -2.74
N LEU A 45 -15.44 1.79 -2.06
CA LEU A 45 -16.42 0.90 -1.44
C LEU A 45 -17.19 1.60 -0.32
N LYS A 46 -18.51 1.47 -0.33
CA LYS A 46 -19.39 2.12 0.65
C LYS A 46 -19.30 1.42 2.01
N LYS A 47 -19.38 2.20 3.09
CA LYS A 47 -19.47 1.72 4.48
C LYS A 47 -18.24 0.93 4.95
N ILE A 48 -17.09 1.15 4.32
CA ILE A 48 -15.80 0.65 4.83
C ILE A 48 -15.25 1.65 5.86
N THR A 49 -14.48 1.14 6.80
CA THR A 49 -13.75 1.97 7.78
C THR A 49 -12.24 1.89 7.59
N HIS A 50 -11.77 0.85 6.89
CA HIS A 50 -10.35 0.59 6.65
C HIS A 50 -10.13 0.10 5.22
N VAL A 51 -8.94 0.36 4.68
CA VAL A 51 -8.34 -0.32 3.54
C VAL A 51 -7.05 -0.99 4.02
N ALA A 52 -6.84 -2.24 3.64
CA ALA A 52 -5.60 -2.97 3.87
C ALA A 52 -4.70 -2.88 2.64
N VAL A 53 -3.42 -2.65 2.83
CA VAL A 53 -2.42 -2.66 1.76
C VAL A 53 -1.26 -3.54 2.18
N SER A 54 -1.00 -4.61 1.42
CA SER A 54 0.21 -5.42 1.62
C SER A 54 1.34 -4.93 0.74
N ILE A 55 2.54 -4.87 1.29
CA ILE A 55 3.76 -4.42 0.61
C ILE A 55 4.79 -5.54 0.65
N ASN A 56 5.29 -5.92 -0.52
CA ASN A 56 6.41 -6.84 -0.70
C ASN A 56 7.36 -6.26 -1.75
N SER A 57 8.21 -5.32 -1.32
CA SER A 57 9.06 -4.54 -2.20
C SER A 57 10.42 -4.22 -1.56
N PRO A 58 11.53 -4.42 -2.29
CA PRO A 58 12.86 -3.98 -1.87
C PRO A 58 13.06 -2.46 -2.02
N GLY A 59 12.08 -1.73 -2.57
CA GLY A 59 12.19 -0.31 -2.90
C GLY A 59 12.34 -0.07 -4.41
N GLY A 60 12.94 1.06 -4.77
CA GLY A 60 13.12 1.47 -6.16
C GLY A 60 13.03 2.98 -6.33
N SER A 61 12.32 3.43 -7.35
CA SER A 61 12.20 4.85 -7.70
C SER A 61 11.65 5.68 -6.52
N PRO A 62 12.38 6.72 -6.05
CA PRO A 62 11.90 7.57 -4.96
C PRO A 62 10.65 8.36 -5.37
N VAL A 63 10.58 8.78 -6.64
CA VAL A 63 9.44 9.51 -7.20
C VAL A 63 8.19 8.63 -7.21
N GLN A 64 8.27 7.40 -7.75
CA GLN A 64 7.10 6.51 -7.77
C GLN A 64 6.66 6.11 -6.37
N SER A 65 7.61 5.90 -5.46
CA SER A 65 7.31 5.61 -4.05
C SER A 65 6.53 6.75 -3.40
N HIS A 66 6.97 8.00 -3.58
CA HIS A 66 6.27 9.17 -3.05
C HIS A 66 4.92 9.42 -3.72
N LEU A 67 4.80 9.22 -5.03
CA LEU A 67 3.54 9.35 -5.76
C LEU A 67 2.48 8.36 -5.24
N ILE A 68 2.86 7.12 -4.99
CA ILE A 68 1.96 6.10 -4.42
C ILE A 68 1.59 6.46 -2.98
N TYR A 69 2.57 6.83 -2.15
CA TYR A 69 2.35 7.31 -0.78
C TYR A 69 1.30 8.44 -0.76
N SER A 70 1.53 9.49 -1.53
CA SER A 70 0.68 10.69 -1.55
C SER A 70 -0.72 10.37 -2.06
N TYR A 71 -0.83 9.46 -3.03
CA TYR A 71 -2.13 9.04 -3.54
C TYR A 71 -2.94 8.21 -2.52
N ILE A 72 -2.28 7.32 -1.78
CA ILE A 72 -2.92 6.57 -0.68
C ILE A 72 -3.45 7.54 0.38
N ARG A 73 -2.63 8.50 0.82
CA ARG A 73 -3.03 9.52 1.81
C ARG A 73 -4.19 10.39 1.30
N GLN A 74 -4.13 10.85 0.06
CA GLN A 74 -5.21 11.63 -0.56
C GLN A 74 -6.53 10.86 -0.56
N LEU A 75 -6.51 9.58 -0.92
CA LEU A 75 -7.71 8.74 -0.93
C LEU A 75 -8.24 8.50 0.49
N ALA A 76 -7.35 8.22 1.45
CA ALA A 76 -7.71 8.03 2.86
C ALA A 76 -8.39 9.26 3.46
N GLU A 77 -7.81 10.45 3.25
CA GLU A 77 -8.35 11.73 3.73
C GLU A 77 -9.71 12.05 3.08
N LYS A 78 -9.80 11.93 1.75
CA LYS A 78 -11.03 12.22 1.01
C LYS A 78 -12.19 11.30 1.42
N SER A 79 -11.89 10.02 1.66
CA SER A 79 -12.89 9.02 2.03
C SER A 79 -13.13 8.90 3.54
N LYS A 80 -12.27 9.53 4.37
CA LYS A 80 -12.23 9.37 5.83
C LYS A 80 -12.10 7.90 6.26
N VAL A 81 -11.24 7.16 5.55
CA VAL A 81 -10.99 5.73 5.75
C VAL A 81 -9.55 5.54 6.22
N LYS A 82 -9.36 4.69 7.23
CA LYS A 82 -8.02 4.38 7.74
C LYS A 82 -7.27 3.39 6.83
N VAL A 83 -5.96 3.43 6.86
CA VAL A 83 -5.09 2.53 6.07
C VAL A 83 -4.29 1.65 7.01
N MET A 84 -4.42 0.33 6.85
CA MET A 84 -3.56 -0.65 7.51
C MET A 84 -2.55 -1.18 6.51
N ILE A 85 -1.28 -1.16 6.88
CA ILE A 85 -0.19 -1.68 6.06
C ILE A 85 0.28 -3.01 6.61
N PHE A 86 0.50 -3.97 5.73
CA PHE A 86 1.08 -5.28 6.05
C PHE A 86 2.35 -5.44 5.23
N ALA A 87 3.50 -5.31 5.88
CA ALA A 87 4.77 -5.71 5.27
C ALA A 87 4.83 -7.24 5.23
N GLU A 88 5.00 -7.79 4.02
CA GLU A 88 5.22 -9.22 3.81
C GLU A 88 6.73 -9.53 4.01
N ASP A 89 7.40 -10.17 3.06
CA ASP A 89 8.82 -10.54 3.20
C ASP A 89 9.73 -9.31 3.28
N VAL A 90 9.48 -8.29 2.45
CA VAL A 90 10.30 -7.08 2.36
C VAL A 90 9.43 -5.83 2.25
N ALA A 91 9.68 -4.82 3.07
CA ALA A 91 9.19 -3.45 2.85
C ALA A 91 10.32 -2.48 3.20
N ALA A 92 11.26 -2.34 2.27
CA ALA A 92 12.50 -1.59 2.44
C ALA A 92 12.58 -0.38 1.50
N SER A 93 13.36 0.65 1.88
CA SER A 93 13.60 1.87 1.10
C SER A 93 12.29 2.50 0.60
N GLY A 94 12.04 2.57 -0.70
CA GLY A 94 10.79 3.04 -1.28
C GLY A 94 9.54 2.28 -0.81
N GLY A 95 9.66 0.96 -0.54
CA GLY A 95 8.57 0.16 0.03
C GLY A 95 8.24 0.56 1.46
N TYR A 96 9.25 0.92 2.24
CA TYR A 96 9.06 1.50 3.58
C TYR A 96 8.42 2.89 3.51
N LEU A 97 8.82 3.73 2.54
CA LEU A 97 8.18 5.03 2.31
C LEU A 97 6.69 4.89 1.99
N ILE A 98 6.30 3.94 1.12
CA ILE A 98 4.87 3.66 0.87
C ILE A 98 4.20 3.15 2.15
N SER A 99 4.88 2.32 2.94
CA SER A 99 4.37 1.79 4.21
C SER A 99 4.01 2.91 5.19
N CYS A 100 4.76 4.01 5.19
CA CYS A 100 4.45 5.19 6.01
C CYS A 100 3.13 5.89 5.63
N ALA A 101 2.47 5.52 4.53
CA ALA A 101 1.12 6.02 4.21
C ALA A 101 0.03 5.40 5.11
N GLY A 102 0.33 4.28 5.77
CA GLY A 102 -0.55 3.61 6.72
C GLY A 102 -0.74 4.41 8.01
N ASP A 103 -1.93 4.33 8.60
CA ASP A 103 -2.15 4.76 9.99
C ASP A 103 -1.57 3.73 10.98
N GLU A 104 -1.47 2.47 10.54
CA GLU A 104 -0.85 1.36 11.29
C GLU A 104 -0.01 0.51 10.33
N ILE A 105 1.18 0.08 10.78
CA ILE A 105 2.09 -0.79 10.02
C ILE A 105 2.31 -2.08 10.81
N TYR A 106 1.98 -3.19 10.19
CA TYR A 106 2.18 -4.55 10.72
C TYR A 106 3.27 -5.23 9.91
N ALA A 107 4.21 -5.89 10.61
CA ALA A 107 5.28 -6.65 9.99
C ALA A 107 5.52 -7.93 10.79
N ASN A 108 6.01 -8.97 10.12
CA ASN A 108 6.55 -10.13 10.82
C ASN A 108 7.90 -9.73 11.46
N SER A 109 8.28 -10.37 12.56
CA SER A 109 9.61 -10.17 13.17
C SER A 109 10.77 -10.48 12.23
N SER A 110 10.52 -11.31 11.21
CA SER A 110 11.48 -11.71 10.18
C SER A 110 11.37 -10.89 8.88
N SER A 111 10.41 -9.96 8.77
CA SER A 111 10.27 -9.09 7.60
C SER A 111 11.48 -8.16 7.48
N ILE A 112 12.00 -7.99 6.26
CA ILE A 112 13.07 -7.02 5.99
C ILE A 112 12.44 -5.64 5.86
N ILE A 113 12.60 -4.83 6.90
CA ILE A 113 12.07 -3.46 7.01
C ILE A 113 13.24 -2.47 7.05
N GLY A 114 12.98 -1.20 6.70
CA GLY A 114 13.95 -0.12 6.85
C GLY A 114 14.68 0.18 5.55
N SER A 115 16.02 0.19 5.55
CA SER A 115 16.83 0.70 4.43
C SER A 115 16.46 2.15 4.06
N ILE A 116 16.29 3.00 5.08
CA ILE A 116 15.94 4.41 4.93
C ILE A 116 17.18 5.16 4.46
N GLY A 117 17.20 5.50 3.17
CA GLY A 117 18.31 6.19 2.54
C GLY A 117 18.08 6.34 1.04
N VAL A 118 18.88 7.20 0.42
CA VAL A 118 18.89 7.43 -1.03
C VAL A 118 20.31 7.22 -1.53
N ILE A 119 20.44 6.51 -2.64
CA ILE A 119 21.70 6.27 -3.32
C ILE A 119 21.64 7.04 -4.64
N SER A 120 22.64 7.88 -4.88
CA SER A 120 22.87 8.56 -6.15
C SER A 120 24.31 8.32 -6.53
N ALA A 121 24.55 7.94 -7.78
CA ALA A 121 25.88 7.79 -8.37
C ALA A 121 26.03 8.80 -9.51
#